data_AF-A0AA35Q7T1-F1
#
_entry.id   AF-A0AA35Q7T1-F1
#
_cell.length_a   1.000
_cell.length_b   1.000
_cell.length_c   1.000
_cell.angle_alpha   90.00
_cell.angle_beta   90.00
_cell.angle_gamma   90.00
#
_symmetry.space_group_name_H-M   'P 1'
#
loop_
_entity.id
_entity.type
_entity.pdbx_description
1 polymer ?
#
loop_
_entity_poly.entity_id
_entity_poly.type
_entity_poly.pdbx_seq_one_letter_code
_entity_poly.pdbx_strand_id
1 'polypeptide(L)'
;MLIACERWFLPSMDCVTVDTVIYAYLLAAHYLCNRQTRAAFLTLGTTVRAAQSIGLNREAQWGEVSDIERETRRCAWWSVFIGAGFISMSWGTPPMLSEADCQVRHPTDVEDACNLEQCPGFGSLEKREDGEIRPVTVGSYNRYKAEMYKIAITIMRRVYFTKYCNPEELPQLISKLHQRLLALEKSIPPELRAENHTHNALQGDPNQLMLRKIFAVQALTLQVSYDNMQIFLFRPLISIGGIPRSLAGTRENSPGLTNPTSLGNAPSLLLNIAQNQCWTSAMRTSMVGQNSDIMKSSQFTFPAVHVGVHTFSAGVMLGLLALTSPLSARGQECKRAIAKIIQVPKVARLKTHVWGQMTQILTDLMHVIAAEETMALIAGEAEAGFKENFTEPEVFGQPSNPYEDLGSNPRTKGSADGASITATEGTDIGEHATLRINLPTAAEGSTCEMAQMLHYSGPFMTGVEDQQAQYSSQFDVFEAPNLWLPQQPADPLQMMDQLWMWDGSFSYH
;
A
#
# COMPACT_ATOMS: atom_id res chain seq x y z
N MET A 1 1.90 6.11 -30.94
CA MET A 1 2.73 5.61 -29.82
C MET A 1 2.18 4.30 -29.25
N LEU A 2 1.04 4.28 -28.53
CA LEU A 2 0.53 3.07 -27.85
C LEU A 2 0.52 1.79 -28.70
N ILE A 3 -0.04 1.81 -29.91
CA ILE A 3 -0.06 0.63 -30.81
C ILE A 3 1.35 0.07 -31.11
N ALA A 4 2.36 0.94 -31.19
CA ALA A 4 3.75 0.51 -31.36
C ALA A 4 4.28 -0.12 -30.07
N CYS A 5 3.97 0.44 -28.90
CA CYS A 5 4.25 -0.19 -27.61
C CYS A 5 3.64 -1.60 -27.56
N GLU A 6 2.33 -1.74 -27.77
CA GLU A 6 1.64 -3.04 -27.72
C GLU A 6 2.24 -4.07 -28.67
N ARG A 7 2.65 -3.64 -29.88
CA ARG A 7 3.34 -4.48 -30.86
C ARG A 7 4.74 -4.94 -30.40
N TRP A 8 5.48 -4.11 -29.69
CA TRP A 8 6.83 -4.40 -29.21
C TRP A 8 6.87 -5.08 -27.82
N PHE A 9 5.76 -5.11 -27.09
CA PHE A 9 5.69 -5.67 -25.74
C PHE A 9 6.20 -7.12 -25.67
N LEU A 10 5.61 -8.05 -26.45
CA LEU A 10 6.04 -9.45 -26.43
C LEU A 10 7.47 -9.65 -26.97
N PRO A 11 7.88 -9.07 -28.13
CA PRO A 11 9.26 -9.14 -28.59
C PRO A 11 10.30 -8.62 -27.57
N SER A 12 9.96 -7.61 -26.76
CA SER A 12 10.87 -7.10 -25.73
C SER A 12 11.15 -8.11 -24.60
N MET A 13 10.30 -9.13 -24.42
CA MET A 13 10.50 -10.17 -23.41
C MET A 13 11.62 -11.17 -23.76
N ASP A 14 12.04 -11.24 -25.03
CA ASP A 14 13.18 -12.07 -25.45
C ASP A 14 14.53 -11.46 -25.02
N CYS A 15 14.56 -10.16 -24.72
CA CYS A 15 15.73 -9.44 -24.21
C CYS A 15 15.32 -8.49 -23.07
N VAL A 16 15.12 -9.07 -21.88
CA VAL A 16 14.71 -8.30 -20.70
C VAL A 16 15.87 -7.45 -20.18
N THR A 17 15.64 -6.15 -20.06
CA THR A 17 16.51 -5.17 -19.37
C THR A 17 15.71 -4.46 -18.27
N VAL A 18 16.37 -3.59 -17.49
CA VAL A 18 15.69 -2.72 -16.51
C VAL A 18 14.66 -1.81 -17.23
N ASP A 19 15.04 -1.25 -18.38
CA ASP A 19 14.15 -0.43 -19.21
C ASP A 19 12.93 -1.21 -19.69
N THR A 20 13.12 -2.46 -20.17
CA THR A 20 12.02 -3.35 -20.56
C THR A 20 11.03 -3.57 -19.41
N VAL A 21 11.52 -3.71 -18.18
CA VAL A 21 10.67 -3.86 -16.98
C VAL A 21 9.92 -2.56 -16.66
N ILE A 22 10.59 -1.41 -16.70
CA ILE A 22 9.96 -0.09 -16.47
C ILE A 22 8.88 0.17 -17.52
N TYR A 23 9.19 -0.03 -18.79
CA TYR A 23 8.27 0.09 -19.92
C TYR A 23 7.06 -0.85 -19.78
N ALA A 24 7.28 -2.12 -19.45
CA ALA A 24 6.22 -3.09 -19.20
C ALA A 24 5.31 -2.68 -18.02
N TYR A 25 5.91 -2.13 -16.95
CA TYR A 25 5.17 -1.60 -15.81
C TYR A 25 4.28 -0.41 -16.21
N LEU A 26 4.82 0.55 -16.98
CA LEU A 26 4.07 1.70 -17.50
C LEU A 26 2.90 1.26 -18.39
N LEU A 27 3.09 0.25 -19.25
CA LEU A 27 2.03 -0.30 -20.08
C LEU A 27 0.90 -0.93 -19.22
N ALA A 28 1.25 -1.67 -18.16
CA ALA A 28 0.27 -2.21 -17.23
C ALA A 28 -0.51 -1.10 -16.49
N ALA A 29 0.17 -0.02 -16.07
CA ALA A 29 -0.46 1.15 -15.45
C ALA A 29 -1.39 1.90 -16.43
N HIS A 30 -0.98 2.05 -17.70
CA HIS A 30 -1.81 2.62 -18.75
C HIS A 30 -3.09 1.82 -18.97
N TYR A 31 -3.00 0.48 -19.04
CA TYR A 31 -4.16 -0.39 -19.15
C TYR A 31 -5.11 -0.25 -17.96
N LEU A 32 -4.59 -0.11 -16.74
CA LEU A 32 -5.40 0.11 -15.54
C LEU A 32 -6.19 1.43 -15.64
N CYS A 33 -5.53 2.53 -16.00
CA CYS A 33 -6.15 3.84 -16.16
C CYS A 33 -7.27 3.82 -17.23
N ASN A 34 -7.11 3.03 -18.28
CA ASN A 34 -8.04 2.91 -19.41
C ASN A 34 -9.06 1.77 -19.27
N ARG A 35 -9.36 1.31 -18.04
CA ARG A 35 -10.30 0.23 -17.70
C ARG A 35 -9.98 -1.15 -18.30
N GLN A 36 -8.81 -1.36 -18.90
CA GLN A 36 -8.40 -2.66 -19.46
C GLN A 36 -7.85 -3.59 -18.36
N THR A 37 -8.64 -3.85 -17.32
CA THR A 37 -8.20 -4.53 -16.08
C THR A 37 -7.56 -5.90 -16.32
N ARG A 38 -8.08 -6.69 -17.27
CA ARG A 38 -7.49 -7.99 -17.62
C ARG A 38 -6.13 -7.85 -18.31
N ALA A 39 -5.98 -6.86 -19.19
CA ALA A 39 -4.69 -6.58 -19.84
C ALA A 39 -3.67 -6.07 -18.80
N ALA A 40 -4.08 -5.14 -17.93
CA ALA A 40 -3.27 -4.66 -16.81
C ALA A 40 -2.79 -5.79 -15.89
N PHE A 41 -3.69 -6.72 -15.51
CA PHE A 41 -3.34 -7.89 -14.69
C PHE A 41 -2.31 -8.80 -15.35
N LEU A 42 -2.53 -9.16 -16.62
CA LEU A 42 -1.63 -10.07 -17.35
C LEU A 42 -0.29 -9.41 -17.66
N THR A 43 -0.31 -8.15 -18.11
CA THR A 43 0.90 -7.35 -18.40
C THR A 43 1.74 -7.22 -17.14
N LEU A 44 1.15 -6.86 -15.99
CA LEU A 44 1.89 -6.78 -14.73
C LEU A 44 2.42 -8.15 -14.28
N GLY A 45 1.67 -9.23 -14.49
CA GLY A 45 2.15 -10.60 -14.24
C GLY A 45 3.42 -10.91 -15.04
N THR A 46 3.44 -10.56 -16.32
CA THR A 46 4.63 -10.66 -17.18
C THR A 46 5.75 -9.73 -16.69
N THR A 47 5.45 -8.47 -16.33
CA THR A 47 6.43 -7.53 -15.76
C THR A 47 7.10 -8.07 -14.50
N VAL A 48 6.32 -8.70 -13.60
CA VAL A 48 6.86 -9.35 -12.38
C VAL A 48 7.81 -10.49 -12.75
N ARG A 49 7.48 -11.31 -13.76
CA ARG A 49 8.36 -12.39 -14.21
C ARG A 49 9.62 -11.87 -14.90
N ALA A 50 9.52 -10.82 -15.70
CA ALA A 50 10.65 -10.14 -16.32
C ALA A 50 11.59 -9.55 -15.24
N ALA A 51 11.05 -8.85 -14.24
CA ALA A 51 11.85 -8.33 -13.13
C ALA A 51 12.58 -9.44 -12.35
N GLN A 52 11.92 -10.59 -12.16
CA GLN A 52 12.52 -11.76 -11.51
C GLN A 52 13.58 -12.45 -12.37
N SER A 53 13.42 -12.52 -13.70
CA SER A 53 14.38 -13.22 -14.57
C SER A 53 15.74 -12.53 -14.65
N ILE A 54 15.77 -11.19 -14.56
CA ILE A 54 17.01 -10.40 -14.47
C ILE A 54 17.48 -10.13 -13.02
N GLY A 55 16.83 -10.74 -12.02
CA GLY A 55 17.25 -10.65 -10.62
C GLY A 55 17.04 -9.28 -9.95
N LEU A 56 16.11 -8.43 -10.44
CA LEU A 56 15.80 -7.14 -9.81
C LEU A 56 15.32 -7.30 -8.36
N ASN A 57 14.86 -8.47 -7.94
CA ASN A 57 14.40 -8.72 -6.58
C ASN A 57 15.53 -9.05 -5.58
N ARG A 58 16.80 -9.06 -6.01
CA ARG A 58 17.97 -9.45 -5.20
C ARG A 58 19.15 -8.49 -5.41
N GLU A 59 19.19 -7.41 -4.64
CA GLU A 59 20.20 -6.35 -4.78
C GLU A 59 21.64 -6.87 -4.62
N ALA A 60 21.86 -7.86 -3.76
CA ALA A 60 23.17 -8.51 -3.58
C ALA A 60 23.69 -9.26 -4.84
N GLN A 61 22.86 -9.46 -5.86
CA GLN A 61 23.22 -10.17 -7.09
C GLN A 61 23.48 -9.22 -8.29
N TRP A 62 23.36 -7.90 -8.10
CA TRP A 62 23.57 -6.93 -9.19
C TRP A 62 25.04 -6.69 -9.53
N GLY A 63 25.97 -7.02 -8.62
CA GLY A 63 27.40 -6.78 -8.77
C GLY A 63 27.79 -5.30 -8.70
N GLU A 64 28.92 -4.98 -9.33
CA GLU A 64 29.42 -3.61 -9.48
C GLU A 64 28.58 -2.86 -10.53
N VAL A 65 27.69 -1.99 -10.04
CA VAL A 65 26.88 -1.06 -10.84
C VAL A 65 27.01 0.34 -10.24
N SER A 66 26.91 1.36 -11.09
CA SER A 66 26.91 2.77 -10.67
C SER A 66 25.74 3.06 -9.71
N ASP A 67 25.87 4.08 -8.88
CA ASP A 67 24.82 4.45 -7.92
C ASP A 67 23.51 4.85 -8.60
N ILE A 68 23.59 5.49 -9.77
CA ILE A 68 22.43 5.81 -10.61
C ILE A 68 21.73 4.52 -11.07
N GLU A 69 22.45 3.57 -11.68
CA GLU A 69 21.87 2.29 -12.13
C GLU A 69 21.31 1.48 -10.95
N ARG A 70 22.00 1.49 -9.80
CA ARG A 70 21.52 0.86 -8.56
C ARG A 70 20.18 1.44 -8.12
N GLU A 71 20.04 2.76 -8.17
CA GLU A 71 18.80 3.44 -7.77
C GLU A 71 17.68 3.21 -8.79
N THR A 72 17.96 3.30 -10.10
CA THR A 72 17.02 2.94 -11.16
C THR A 72 16.47 1.52 -10.96
N ARG A 73 17.32 0.55 -10.59
CA ARG A 73 16.89 -0.83 -10.26
C ARG A 73 16.02 -0.91 -9.02
N ARG A 74 16.34 -0.18 -7.94
CA ARG A 74 15.49 -0.13 -6.73
C ARG A 74 14.12 0.48 -7.06
N CYS A 75 14.09 1.64 -7.72
CA CYS A 75 12.86 2.32 -8.16
C CYS A 75 12.00 1.41 -9.07
N ALA A 76 12.61 0.75 -10.06
CA ALA A 76 11.92 -0.21 -10.93
C ALA A 76 11.35 -1.40 -10.14
N TRP A 77 12.14 -2.01 -9.26
CA TRP A 77 11.68 -3.14 -8.43
C TRP A 77 10.53 -2.73 -7.50
N TRP A 78 10.67 -1.64 -6.75
CA TRP A 78 9.63 -1.18 -5.83
C TRP A 78 8.35 -0.74 -6.54
N SER A 79 8.46 -0.19 -7.75
CA SER A 79 7.32 0.07 -8.63
C SER A 79 6.53 -1.20 -8.92
N VAL A 80 7.22 -2.24 -9.37
CA VAL A 80 6.62 -3.55 -9.69
C VAL A 80 6.05 -4.23 -8.44
N PHE A 81 6.75 -4.15 -7.31
CA PHE A 81 6.32 -4.73 -6.03
C PHE A 81 5.03 -4.08 -5.50
N ILE A 82 5.00 -2.74 -5.43
CA ILE A 82 3.82 -1.96 -5.01
C ILE A 82 2.66 -2.20 -5.97
N GLY A 83 2.90 -2.18 -7.28
CA GLY A 83 1.90 -2.47 -8.29
C GLY A 83 1.28 -3.86 -8.13
N ALA A 84 2.10 -4.89 -7.90
CA ALA A 84 1.63 -6.27 -7.73
C ALA A 84 0.79 -6.44 -6.46
N GLY A 85 1.19 -5.79 -5.36
CA GLY A 85 0.40 -5.73 -4.13
C GLY A 85 -0.93 -4.99 -4.31
N PHE A 86 -0.92 -3.84 -4.97
CA PHE A 86 -2.12 -3.06 -5.29
C PHE A 86 -3.11 -3.87 -6.13
N ILE A 87 -2.64 -4.54 -7.19
CA ILE A 87 -3.47 -5.38 -8.06
C ILE A 87 -4.00 -6.62 -7.34
N SER A 88 -3.18 -7.27 -6.51
CA SER A 88 -3.60 -8.43 -5.69
C SER A 88 -4.76 -8.08 -4.75
N MET A 89 -4.64 -6.99 -3.99
CA MET A 89 -5.73 -6.50 -3.15
C MET A 89 -6.96 -6.11 -3.97
N SER A 90 -6.78 -5.25 -4.97
CA SER A 90 -7.88 -4.58 -5.67
C SER A 90 -8.81 -5.52 -6.45
N TRP A 91 -8.29 -6.65 -6.93
CA TRP A 91 -9.08 -7.67 -7.63
C TRP A 91 -9.24 -8.98 -6.85
N GLY A 92 -8.74 -9.06 -5.62
CA GLY A 92 -8.82 -10.27 -4.79
C GLY A 92 -8.11 -11.46 -5.44
N THR A 93 -6.93 -11.24 -6.03
CA THR A 93 -6.14 -12.26 -6.73
C THR A 93 -4.95 -12.73 -5.90
N PRO A 94 -4.47 -13.98 -6.08
CA PRO A 94 -3.29 -14.47 -5.37
C PRO A 94 -2.08 -13.54 -5.60
N PRO A 95 -1.34 -13.15 -4.55
CA PRO A 95 -0.20 -12.25 -4.71
C PRO A 95 0.94 -12.91 -5.46
N MET A 96 1.40 -12.25 -6.54
CA MET A 96 2.48 -12.71 -7.41
C MET A 96 3.86 -12.76 -6.74
N LEU A 97 4.03 -12.00 -5.66
CA LEU A 97 5.28 -11.77 -4.92
C LEU A 97 5.08 -12.10 -3.44
N SER A 98 6.15 -12.39 -2.70
CA SER A 98 6.14 -12.43 -1.24
C SER A 98 7.11 -11.43 -0.61
N GLU A 99 6.86 -11.13 0.67
CA GLU A 99 7.73 -10.30 1.51
C GLU A 99 9.16 -10.89 1.60
N ALA A 100 9.31 -12.23 1.51
CA ALA A 100 10.59 -12.92 1.54
C ALA A 100 11.33 -12.95 0.17
N ASP A 101 10.62 -12.72 -0.94
CA ASP A 101 11.22 -12.65 -2.28
C ASP A 101 11.90 -11.30 -2.53
N CYS A 102 11.63 -10.30 -1.70
CA CYS A 102 12.15 -8.94 -1.81
C CYS A 102 13.42 -8.76 -0.98
N GLN A 103 14.57 -8.77 -1.65
CA GLN A 103 15.90 -8.57 -1.06
C GLN A 103 16.56 -7.32 -1.64
N VAL A 104 15.81 -6.21 -1.62
CA VAL A 104 16.17 -4.91 -2.21
C VAL A 104 15.90 -3.84 -1.17
N ARG A 105 16.85 -2.93 -0.99
CA ARG A 105 16.73 -1.79 -0.07
C ARG A 105 15.71 -0.79 -0.58
N HIS A 106 15.20 0.03 0.33
CA HIS A 106 14.38 1.18 -0.03
C HIS A 106 15.16 2.15 -0.91
N PRO A 107 14.49 2.81 -1.88
CA PRO A 107 15.11 3.83 -2.69
C PRO A 107 15.70 4.96 -1.85
N THR A 108 16.94 5.32 -2.21
CA THR A 108 17.67 6.40 -1.56
C THR A 108 17.39 7.72 -2.26
N ASP A 109 17.56 8.83 -1.52
CA ASP A 109 17.39 10.17 -2.07
C ASP A 109 18.64 10.53 -2.89
N VAL A 110 18.81 9.88 -4.05
CA VAL A 110 19.81 10.21 -5.07
C VAL A 110 19.39 11.49 -5.79
N GLU A 111 20.34 12.18 -6.42
CA GLU A 111 20.26 13.57 -6.93
C GLU A 111 19.29 13.79 -8.12
N ASP A 112 18.02 13.42 -7.96
CA ASP A 112 16.89 14.05 -8.65
C ASP A 112 16.40 15.20 -7.77
N ALA A 113 16.50 16.44 -8.28
CA ALA A 113 16.28 17.66 -7.49
C ALA A 113 14.91 17.67 -6.78
N CYS A 114 13.88 17.08 -7.41
CA CYS A 114 12.52 17.00 -6.89
C CYS A 114 12.37 16.01 -5.72
N ASN A 115 13.14 14.91 -5.70
CA ASN A 115 13.00 13.87 -4.67
C ASN A 115 13.61 14.26 -3.32
N LEU A 116 14.49 15.28 -3.31
CA LEU A 116 15.13 15.87 -2.13
C LEU A 116 14.30 17.00 -1.49
N GLU A 117 13.26 17.50 -2.14
CA GLU A 117 12.48 18.63 -1.65
C GLU A 117 11.65 18.25 -0.40
N GLN A 118 11.61 19.15 0.58
CA GLN A 118 10.89 18.99 1.84
C GLN A 118 9.53 19.70 1.79
N CYS A 119 8.56 19.25 2.58
CA CYS A 119 7.24 19.91 2.62
C CYS A 119 7.35 21.31 3.24
N PRO A 120 6.97 22.39 2.54
CA PRO A 120 7.13 23.75 3.07
C PRO A 120 6.32 23.97 4.35
N GLY A 121 7.00 24.40 5.42
CA GLY A 121 6.41 24.57 6.75
C GLY A 121 6.55 23.36 7.69
N PHE A 122 7.16 22.28 7.22
CA PHE A 122 7.53 21.11 8.02
C PHE A 122 9.05 20.98 8.10
N GLY A 123 9.51 20.13 9.01
CA GLY A 123 10.93 19.86 9.27
C GLY A 123 11.10 18.54 10.00
N SER A 124 10.23 17.57 9.72
CA SER A 124 10.28 16.27 10.37
C SER A 124 11.48 15.47 9.88
N LEU A 125 12.00 14.62 10.76
CA LEU A 125 13.07 13.68 10.44
C LEU A 125 12.52 12.26 10.46
N GLU A 126 13.05 11.40 9.60
CA GLU A 126 12.72 9.99 9.54
C GLU A 126 13.99 9.13 9.50
N LYS A 127 13.87 7.89 9.98
CA LYS A 127 14.97 6.93 10.05
C LYS A 127 15.04 6.12 8.76
N ARG A 128 16.19 6.17 8.08
CA ARG A 128 16.52 5.40 6.87
C ARG A 128 16.94 3.96 7.22
N GLU A 129 17.02 3.07 6.22
CA GLU A 129 17.44 1.66 6.42
C GLU A 129 18.93 1.51 6.80
N ASP A 130 19.77 2.46 6.39
CA ASP A 130 21.17 2.58 6.84
C ASP A 130 21.30 2.99 8.33
N GLY A 131 20.18 3.35 8.97
CA GLY A 131 20.11 3.78 10.35
C GLY A 131 20.23 5.29 10.55
N GLU A 132 20.56 6.05 9.51
CA GLU A 132 20.65 7.51 9.59
C GLU A 132 19.29 8.17 9.76
N ILE A 133 19.30 9.34 10.38
CA ILE A 133 18.14 10.20 10.56
C ILE A 133 18.27 11.35 9.57
N ARG A 134 17.40 11.38 8.55
CA ARG A 134 17.42 12.38 7.48
C ARG A 134 16.06 13.09 7.40
N PRO A 135 15.97 14.29 6.79
CA PRO A 135 14.70 14.97 6.59
C PRO A 135 13.68 14.13 5.80
N VAL A 136 12.40 14.40 6.05
CA VAL A 136 11.30 13.90 5.22
C VAL A 136 11.26 14.70 3.92
N THR A 137 11.43 14.00 2.81
CA THR A 137 11.39 14.52 1.44
C THR A 137 10.22 13.94 0.63
N VAL A 138 10.03 14.39 -0.61
CA VAL A 138 9.06 13.80 -1.58
C VAL A 138 9.24 12.28 -1.72
N GLY A 139 10.48 11.76 -1.71
CA GLY A 139 10.78 10.33 -1.79
C GLY A 139 10.27 9.50 -0.59
N SER A 140 10.06 10.12 0.57
CA SER A 140 9.68 9.44 1.83
C SER A 140 8.35 8.70 1.72
N TYR A 141 7.37 9.31 1.03
CA TYR A 141 6.07 8.70 0.75
C TYR A 141 6.19 7.28 0.22
N ASN A 142 7.12 7.04 -0.70
CA ASN A 142 7.28 5.74 -1.32
C ASN A 142 7.92 4.72 -0.38
N ARG A 143 8.80 5.14 0.54
CA ARG A 143 9.37 4.27 1.58
C ARG A 143 8.28 3.75 2.53
N TYR A 144 7.40 4.65 3.01
CA TYR A 144 6.22 4.24 3.77
C TYR A 144 5.28 3.36 2.94
N LYS A 145 5.03 3.70 1.67
CA LYS A 145 4.18 2.90 0.78
C LYS A 145 4.75 1.50 0.56
N ALA A 146 6.06 1.36 0.38
CA ALA A 146 6.74 0.08 0.24
C ALA A 146 6.56 -0.80 1.50
N GLU A 147 6.74 -0.26 2.71
CA GLU A 147 6.45 -0.96 3.96
C GLU A 147 4.97 -1.37 4.08
N MET A 148 4.05 -0.49 3.71
CA MET A 148 2.62 -0.82 3.68
C MET A 148 2.34 -2.00 2.73
N TYR A 149 2.94 -2.02 1.54
CA TYR A 149 2.72 -3.09 0.57
C TYR A 149 3.42 -4.41 0.92
N LYS A 150 4.50 -4.42 1.73
CA LYS A 150 5.02 -5.65 2.38
C LYS A 150 3.91 -6.28 3.22
N ILE A 151 3.25 -5.49 4.08
CA ILE A 151 2.15 -5.95 4.93
C ILE A 151 0.95 -6.40 4.06
N ALA A 152 0.56 -5.62 3.05
CA ALA A 152 -0.55 -5.92 2.15
C ALA A 152 -0.42 -7.28 1.45
N ILE A 153 0.75 -7.58 0.88
CA ILE A 153 1.02 -8.85 0.22
C ILE A 153 0.95 -10.02 1.22
N THR A 154 1.41 -9.81 2.45
CA THR A 154 1.30 -10.79 3.54
C THR A 154 -0.16 -10.96 3.99
N ILE A 155 -0.97 -9.90 4.05
CA ILE A 155 -2.44 -9.99 4.27
C ILE A 155 -3.07 -10.86 3.18
N MET A 156 -2.85 -10.55 1.91
CA MET A 156 -3.44 -11.33 0.82
C MET A 156 -3.01 -12.80 0.88
N ARG A 157 -1.69 -13.09 0.92
CA ARG A 157 -1.18 -14.47 0.94
C ARG A 157 -1.69 -15.26 2.13
N ARG A 158 -1.60 -14.70 3.34
CA ARG A 158 -1.84 -15.45 4.58
C ARG A 158 -3.29 -15.38 5.05
N VAL A 159 -4.00 -14.26 4.91
CA VAL A 159 -5.37 -14.13 5.40
C VAL A 159 -6.39 -14.65 4.38
N TYR A 160 -6.14 -14.48 3.07
CA TYR A 160 -7.08 -14.90 2.01
C TYR A 160 -6.69 -16.18 1.28
N PHE A 161 -5.40 -16.45 1.08
CA PHE A 161 -4.89 -17.55 0.23
C PHE A 161 -4.20 -18.69 0.98
N THR A 162 -4.25 -18.70 2.32
CA THR A 162 -3.75 -19.81 3.15
C THR A 162 -4.93 -20.46 3.90
N LYS A 163 -4.97 -21.79 3.93
CA LYS A 163 -5.94 -22.54 4.74
C LYS A 163 -5.33 -22.83 6.11
N TYR A 164 -6.07 -22.54 7.19
CA TYR A 164 -5.67 -22.82 8.56
C TYR A 164 -6.38 -24.06 9.09
N CYS A 165 -5.65 -24.92 9.79
CA CYS A 165 -6.23 -26.10 10.45
C CYS A 165 -6.67 -25.79 11.90
N ASN A 166 -5.99 -24.86 12.56
CA ASN A 166 -6.35 -24.37 13.89
C ASN A 166 -7.19 -23.08 13.78
N PRO A 167 -8.37 -22.99 14.42
CA PRO A 167 -9.20 -21.78 14.41
C PRO A 167 -8.51 -20.55 15.06
N GLU A 168 -7.53 -20.73 15.93
CA GLU A 168 -6.84 -19.61 16.62
C GLU A 168 -5.73 -18.95 15.80
N GLU A 169 -5.13 -19.65 14.83
CA GLU A 169 -3.99 -19.15 14.05
C GLU A 169 -4.36 -17.90 13.23
N LEU A 170 -5.59 -17.85 12.69
CA LEU A 170 -6.06 -16.72 11.89
C LEU A 170 -6.29 -15.46 12.75
N PRO A 171 -7.04 -15.48 13.87
CA PRO A 171 -7.11 -14.36 14.82
C PRO A 171 -5.75 -13.88 15.33
N GLN A 172 -4.83 -14.79 15.68
CA GLN A 172 -3.49 -14.43 16.14
C GLN A 172 -2.68 -13.72 15.05
N LEU A 173 -2.75 -14.22 13.80
CA LEU A 173 -2.14 -13.55 12.66
C LEU A 173 -2.77 -12.17 12.40
N ILE A 174 -4.09 -12.06 12.46
CA ILE A 174 -4.80 -10.79 12.27
C ILE A 174 -4.34 -9.76 13.29
N SER A 175 -4.25 -10.14 14.57
CA SER A 175 -3.73 -9.28 15.64
C SER A 175 -2.29 -8.83 15.37
N LYS A 176 -1.39 -9.76 15.00
CA LYS A 176 0.01 -9.44 14.65
C LYS A 176 0.13 -8.48 13.45
N LEU A 177 -0.68 -8.67 12.42
CA LEU A 177 -0.69 -7.78 11.24
C LEU A 177 -1.30 -6.42 11.56
N HIS A 178 -2.32 -6.36 12.42
CA HIS A 178 -2.90 -5.11 12.90
C HIS A 178 -1.89 -4.29 13.73
N GLN A 179 -1.14 -4.95 14.63
CA GLN A 179 -0.04 -4.32 15.37
C GLN A 179 1.05 -3.75 14.43
N ARG A 180 1.42 -4.48 13.36
CA ARG A 180 2.35 -3.96 12.34
C ARG A 180 1.79 -2.73 11.63
N LEU A 181 0.50 -2.72 11.27
CA LEU A 181 -0.16 -1.57 10.67
C LEU A 181 -0.20 -0.36 11.62
N LEU A 182 -0.60 -0.54 12.88
CA LEU A 182 -0.63 0.53 13.88
C LEU A 182 0.77 1.14 14.14
N ALA A 183 1.80 0.29 14.23
CA ALA A 183 3.19 0.76 14.38
C ALA A 183 3.64 1.59 13.17
N LEU A 184 3.24 1.17 11.95
CA LEU A 184 3.51 1.89 10.72
C LEU A 184 2.76 3.23 10.67
N GLU A 185 1.45 3.28 10.94
CA GLU A 185 0.65 4.52 11.00
C GLU A 185 1.24 5.51 12.01
N LYS A 186 1.67 5.03 13.18
CA LYS A 186 2.34 5.86 14.20
C LYS A 186 3.66 6.46 13.70
N SER A 187 4.40 5.75 12.84
CA SER A 187 5.69 6.19 12.29
C SER A 187 5.58 7.19 11.12
N ILE A 188 4.39 7.37 10.52
CA ILE A 188 4.20 8.31 9.41
C ILE A 188 4.33 9.75 9.93
N PRO A 189 5.21 10.59 9.32
CA PRO A 189 5.47 11.96 9.74
C PRO A 189 4.27 12.87 9.39
N PRO A 190 4.09 14.01 10.08
CA PRO A 190 2.90 14.84 9.95
C PRO A 190 2.64 15.37 8.53
N GLU A 191 3.68 15.71 7.75
CA GLU A 191 3.58 16.10 6.34
C GLU A 191 3.07 14.98 5.42
N LEU A 192 3.05 13.73 5.87
CA LEU A 192 2.47 12.58 5.17
C LEU A 192 1.14 12.11 5.76
N ARG A 193 0.49 12.92 6.61
CA ARG A 193 -0.86 12.68 7.14
C ARG A 193 -1.86 13.65 6.55
N ALA A 194 -2.97 13.14 5.99
CA ALA A 194 -3.91 13.97 5.25
C ALA A 194 -4.65 15.01 6.13
N GLU A 195 -4.73 14.76 7.45
CA GLU A 195 -5.28 15.70 8.44
C GLU A 195 -4.55 17.05 8.49
N ASN A 196 -3.26 17.09 8.16
CA ASN A 196 -2.46 18.32 8.16
C ASN A 196 -2.58 19.13 6.87
N HIS A 197 -3.17 18.55 5.81
CA HIS A 197 -3.32 19.16 4.49
C HIS A 197 -4.71 19.75 4.27
N THR A 198 -5.08 20.73 5.10
CA THR A 198 -6.37 21.43 4.99
C THR A 198 -6.42 22.38 3.79
N HIS A 199 -7.63 22.75 3.36
CA HIS A 199 -7.86 23.74 2.29
C HIS A 199 -7.10 25.06 2.52
N ASN A 200 -6.90 25.47 3.78
CA ASN A 200 -6.15 26.67 4.14
C ASN A 200 -4.63 26.49 3.99
N ALA A 201 -4.11 25.28 4.20
CA ALA A 201 -2.68 24.97 3.99
C ALA A 201 -2.28 24.98 2.50
N LEU A 202 -3.26 24.77 1.61
CA LEU A 202 -3.14 24.84 0.15
C LEU A 202 -3.41 26.26 -0.41
N GLN A 203 -3.43 27.28 0.44
CA GLN A 203 -3.38 28.69 0.06
C GLN A 203 -2.08 29.31 0.58
N GLY A 204 -1.31 29.95 -0.29
CA GLY A 204 0.02 30.48 0.05
C GLY A 204 0.82 30.88 -1.19
N ASP A 205 2.14 31.03 -1.01
CA ASP A 205 3.10 31.36 -2.07
C ASP A 205 2.93 30.40 -3.27
N PRO A 206 2.66 30.91 -4.50
CA PRO A 206 2.58 30.11 -5.71
C PRO A 206 3.79 29.18 -5.93
N ASN A 207 4.99 29.61 -5.53
CA ASN A 207 6.22 28.83 -5.71
C ASN A 207 6.25 27.59 -4.80
N GLN A 208 5.63 27.65 -3.62
CA GLN A 208 5.56 26.53 -2.67
C GLN A 208 4.30 25.67 -2.82
N LEU A 209 3.30 26.15 -3.57
CA LEU A 209 2.00 25.50 -3.71
C LEU A 209 2.09 24.13 -4.39
N MET A 210 3.02 23.95 -5.33
CA MET A 210 3.23 22.68 -6.02
C MET A 210 3.69 21.58 -5.06
N LEU A 211 4.73 21.84 -4.27
CA LEU A 211 5.22 20.90 -3.26
C LEU A 211 4.15 20.54 -2.23
N ARG A 212 3.43 21.54 -1.70
CA ARG A 212 2.32 21.29 -0.76
C ARG A 212 1.25 20.38 -1.36
N LYS A 213 0.92 20.54 -2.65
CA LYS A 213 0.00 19.64 -3.36
C LYS A 213 0.55 18.22 -3.52
N ILE A 214 1.85 18.06 -3.80
CA ILE A 214 2.50 16.75 -3.88
C ILE A 214 2.36 16.01 -2.54
N PHE A 215 2.82 16.61 -1.44
CA PHE A 215 2.69 16.03 -0.10
C PHE A 215 1.23 15.76 0.29
N ALA A 216 0.29 16.65 -0.07
CA ALA A 216 -1.13 16.44 0.18
C ALA A 216 -1.72 15.24 -0.58
N VAL A 217 -1.34 15.03 -1.85
CA VAL A 217 -1.74 13.85 -2.64
C VAL A 217 -1.09 12.57 -2.10
N GLN A 218 0.18 12.63 -1.73
CA GLN A 218 0.91 11.52 -1.10
C GLN A 218 0.26 11.09 0.22
N ALA A 219 -0.01 12.05 1.11
CA ALA A 219 -0.65 11.85 2.40
C ALA A 219 -2.07 11.24 2.27
N LEU A 220 -2.88 11.77 1.34
CA LEU A 220 -4.21 11.22 1.03
C LEU A 220 -4.12 9.78 0.51
N THR A 221 -3.13 9.51 -0.36
CA THR A 221 -2.91 8.18 -0.94
C THR A 221 -2.45 7.18 0.12
N LEU A 222 -1.58 7.56 1.06
CA LEU A 222 -1.18 6.72 2.20
C LEU A 222 -2.38 6.42 3.11
N GLN A 223 -3.14 7.42 3.54
CA GLN A 223 -4.30 7.22 4.42
C GLN A 223 -5.32 6.26 3.81
N VAL A 224 -5.69 6.46 2.54
CA VAL A 224 -6.66 5.61 1.83
C VAL A 224 -6.12 4.20 1.59
N SER A 225 -4.81 4.04 1.38
CA SER A 225 -4.17 2.71 1.31
C SER A 225 -4.22 2.00 2.65
N TYR A 226 -3.98 2.72 3.75
CA TYR A 226 -3.96 2.18 5.10
C TYR A 226 -5.35 1.72 5.54
N ASP A 227 -6.36 2.57 5.33
CA ASP A 227 -7.75 2.23 5.60
C ASP A 227 -8.20 1.00 4.81
N ASN A 228 -7.79 0.89 3.54
CA ASN A 228 -8.07 -0.29 2.74
C ASN A 228 -7.35 -1.55 3.27
N MET A 229 -6.12 -1.45 3.77
CA MET A 229 -5.42 -2.58 4.41
C MET A 229 -6.10 -3.02 5.70
N GLN A 230 -6.58 -2.09 6.53
CA GLN A 230 -7.38 -2.41 7.73
C GLN A 230 -8.71 -3.10 7.35
N ILE A 231 -9.43 -2.58 6.34
CA ILE A 231 -10.65 -3.22 5.81
C ILE A 231 -10.37 -4.65 5.34
N PHE A 232 -9.34 -4.86 4.52
CA PHE A 232 -8.99 -6.19 4.01
C PHE A 232 -8.54 -7.14 5.12
N LEU A 233 -7.86 -6.65 6.16
CA LEU A 233 -7.41 -7.43 7.30
C LEU A 233 -8.56 -8.00 8.13
N PHE A 234 -9.59 -7.20 8.41
CA PHE A 234 -10.70 -7.57 9.30
C PHE A 234 -11.94 -8.13 8.57
N ARG A 235 -12.14 -7.80 7.28
CA ARG A 235 -13.26 -8.32 6.47
C ARG A 235 -13.46 -9.85 6.54
N PRO A 236 -12.43 -10.71 6.61
CA PRO A 236 -12.59 -12.17 6.73
C PRO A 236 -13.22 -12.64 8.05
N LEU A 237 -13.39 -11.77 9.04
CA LEU A 237 -14.13 -12.05 10.27
C LEU A 237 -15.61 -11.66 10.18
N ILE A 238 -16.02 -10.90 9.17
CA ILE A 238 -17.40 -10.40 9.01
C ILE A 238 -18.22 -11.35 8.11
N SER A 239 -19.47 -11.60 8.49
CA SER A 239 -20.45 -12.44 7.77
C SER A 239 -21.84 -11.81 7.76
N ILE A 240 -22.58 -11.92 6.65
CA ILE A 240 -23.99 -11.51 6.57
C ILE A 240 -24.89 -12.64 7.07
N GLY A 241 -25.82 -12.33 7.98
CA GLY A 241 -27.06 -13.10 8.19
C GLY A 241 -26.90 -14.58 8.57
N GLY A 242 -25.80 -14.98 9.20
CA GLY A 242 -25.57 -16.40 9.58
C GLY A 242 -25.39 -17.38 8.42
N ILE A 243 -25.39 -16.91 7.16
CA ILE A 243 -25.22 -17.75 5.98
C ILE A 243 -23.76 -18.24 5.92
N PRO A 244 -23.50 -19.56 5.93
CA PRO A 244 -22.15 -20.08 5.73
C PRO A 244 -21.61 -19.65 4.36
N ARG A 245 -20.31 -19.36 4.27
CA ARG A 245 -19.64 -18.90 3.02
C ARG A 245 -19.77 -19.85 1.82
N SER A 246 -20.36 -21.04 1.99
CA SER A 246 -20.69 -22.00 0.93
C SER A 246 -21.72 -21.50 -0.10
N LEU A 247 -22.54 -20.49 0.21
CA LEU A 247 -23.50 -19.94 -0.76
C LEU A 247 -22.92 -18.85 -1.70
N ALA A 248 -21.65 -18.48 -1.55
CA ALA A 248 -20.94 -17.59 -2.48
C ALA A 248 -20.50 -18.30 -3.78
N GLY A 249 -21.33 -19.20 -4.31
CA GLY A 249 -21.02 -20.12 -5.41
C GLY A 249 -20.99 -19.48 -6.81
N THR A 250 -21.30 -18.19 -6.96
CA THR A 250 -21.34 -17.50 -8.27
C THR A 250 -19.97 -17.00 -8.74
N ARG A 251 -18.95 -17.88 -8.63
CA ARG A 251 -17.77 -18.00 -9.52
C ARG A 251 -16.85 -19.09 -8.99
N GLU A 252 -16.84 -20.26 -9.63
CA GLU A 252 -15.87 -21.33 -9.36
C GLU A 252 -14.40 -20.90 -9.63
N ASN A 253 -14.20 -19.78 -10.31
CA ASN A 253 -12.91 -19.14 -10.58
C ASN A 253 -12.63 -17.87 -9.74
N SER A 254 -13.45 -17.58 -8.74
CA SER A 254 -13.11 -16.62 -7.68
C SER A 254 -12.75 -17.40 -6.41
N PRO A 255 -11.71 -16.98 -5.66
CA PRO A 255 -11.29 -17.66 -4.44
C PRO A 255 -12.25 -17.35 -3.29
N GLY A 256 -13.46 -17.91 -3.38
CA GLY A 256 -14.32 -18.12 -2.23
C GLY A 256 -13.67 -19.13 -1.28
N LEU A 257 -13.88 -18.94 0.03
CA LEU A 257 -13.40 -19.86 1.06
C LEU A 257 -14.08 -21.23 0.91
N THR A 258 -13.48 -22.15 0.16
CA THR A 258 -13.96 -23.52 -0.01
C THR A 258 -13.62 -24.38 1.21
N ASN A 259 -14.35 -24.15 2.31
CA ASN A 259 -15.12 -25.15 3.05
C ASN A 259 -15.69 -24.58 4.38
N PRO A 260 -16.83 -25.12 4.86
CA PRO A 260 -17.47 -24.68 6.10
C PRO A 260 -16.78 -25.29 7.34
N THR A 261 -15.90 -24.53 7.99
CA THR A 261 -15.39 -24.85 9.34
C THR A 261 -15.51 -23.64 10.26
N SER A 262 -16.58 -23.66 11.06
CA SER A 262 -16.75 -22.97 12.35
C SER A 262 -16.07 -21.61 12.57
N LEU A 263 -16.35 -20.61 11.72
CA LEU A 263 -16.23 -19.20 12.16
C LEU A 263 -17.45 -18.73 12.96
N GLY A 264 -18.48 -19.57 13.12
CA GLY A 264 -19.66 -19.31 13.94
C GLY A 264 -19.38 -19.24 15.44
N ASN A 265 -18.19 -19.68 15.87
CA ASN A 265 -17.69 -19.58 17.25
C ASN A 265 -16.62 -18.48 17.41
N ALA A 266 -16.47 -17.55 16.47
CA ALA A 266 -15.67 -16.35 16.72
C ALA A 266 -16.29 -15.59 17.91
N PRO A 267 -15.53 -15.23 18.96
CA PRO A 267 -16.08 -14.50 20.10
C PRO A 267 -16.78 -13.22 19.62
N SER A 268 -17.98 -12.94 20.15
CA SER A 268 -18.77 -11.76 19.77
C SER A 268 -17.97 -10.45 19.86
N LEU A 269 -17.06 -10.37 20.84
CA LEU A 269 -16.08 -9.29 21.00
C LEU A 269 -15.17 -9.12 19.76
N LEU A 270 -14.64 -10.22 19.20
CA LEU A 270 -13.76 -10.17 18.03
C LEU A 270 -14.51 -9.72 16.77
N LEU A 271 -15.77 -10.14 16.60
CA LEU A 271 -16.63 -9.67 15.52
C LEU A 271 -16.93 -8.17 15.65
N ASN A 272 -17.24 -7.70 16.87
CA ASN A 272 -17.45 -6.28 17.14
C ASN A 272 -16.20 -5.43 16.85
N ILE A 273 -15.01 -5.90 17.28
CA ILE A 273 -13.72 -5.25 16.94
C ILE A 273 -13.54 -5.18 15.42
N ALA A 274 -13.75 -6.28 14.70
CA ALA A 274 -13.61 -6.34 13.26
C ALA A 274 -14.58 -5.40 12.52
N GLN A 275 -15.85 -5.37 12.92
CA GLN A 275 -16.84 -4.44 12.38
C GLN A 275 -16.49 -2.98 12.68
N ASN A 276 -16.02 -2.69 13.90
CA ASN A 276 -15.62 -1.34 14.31
C ASN A 276 -14.38 -0.85 13.54
N GLN A 277 -13.36 -1.69 13.34
CA GLN A 277 -12.19 -1.30 12.56
C GLN A 277 -12.53 -1.09 11.08
N CYS A 278 -13.28 -2.01 10.46
CA CYS A 278 -13.76 -1.85 9.08
C CYS A 278 -14.61 -0.59 8.91
N TRP A 279 -15.48 -0.31 9.89
CA TRP A 279 -16.30 0.90 9.93
C TRP A 279 -15.46 2.17 9.99
N THR A 280 -14.58 2.29 10.98
CA THR A 280 -13.75 3.49 11.19
C THR A 280 -12.92 3.81 9.96
N SER A 281 -12.24 2.80 9.38
CA SER A 281 -11.45 2.98 8.16
C SER A 281 -12.30 3.31 6.93
N ALA A 282 -13.44 2.65 6.73
CA ALA A 282 -14.29 2.95 5.58
C ALA A 282 -14.99 4.32 5.70
N MET A 283 -15.38 4.73 6.91
CA MET A 283 -15.91 6.06 7.20
C MET A 283 -14.84 7.13 6.97
N ARG A 284 -13.60 6.95 7.45
CA ARG A 284 -12.48 7.88 7.20
C ARG A 284 -12.19 8.02 5.71
N THR A 285 -12.16 6.92 4.97
CA THR A 285 -12.01 6.94 3.50
C THR A 285 -13.20 7.59 2.78
N SER A 286 -14.44 7.51 3.28
CA SER A 286 -15.60 8.18 2.67
C SER A 286 -15.50 9.71 2.63
N MET A 287 -14.60 10.30 3.44
CA MET A 287 -14.39 11.74 3.56
C MET A 287 -13.41 12.32 2.52
N VAL A 288 -12.81 11.50 1.66
CA VAL A 288 -11.92 11.92 0.54
C VAL A 288 -12.52 13.07 -0.29
N GLY A 289 -13.84 13.11 -0.47
CA GLY A 289 -14.54 14.18 -1.22
C GLY A 289 -14.43 15.58 -0.59
N GLN A 290 -14.13 15.69 0.70
CA GLN A 290 -13.87 16.98 1.36
C GLN A 290 -12.54 17.60 0.89
N ASN A 291 -11.57 16.75 0.56
CA ASN A 291 -10.25 17.12 0.03
C ASN A 291 -10.30 17.35 -1.49
N SER A 292 -11.33 18.06 -1.96
CA SER A 292 -11.67 18.16 -3.39
C SER A 292 -10.55 18.75 -4.24
N ASP A 293 -9.74 19.63 -3.67
CA ASP A 293 -8.68 20.37 -4.37
C ASP A 293 -7.39 19.56 -4.50
N ILE A 294 -7.14 18.66 -3.54
CA ILE A 294 -6.11 17.61 -3.64
C ILE A 294 -6.47 16.64 -4.77
N MET A 295 -7.74 16.24 -4.85
CA MET A 295 -8.24 15.35 -5.91
C MET A 295 -8.27 16.04 -7.30
N LYS A 296 -8.64 17.32 -7.40
CA LYS A 296 -8.54 18.11 -8.65
C LYS A 296 -7.09 18.17 -9.16
N SER A 297 -6.13 18.34 -8.24
CA SER A 297 -4.70 18.42 -8.57
C SER A 297 -4.12 17.11 -9.11
N SER A 298 -4.84 15.99 -8.96
CA SER A 298 -4.43 14.65 -9.43
C SER A 298 -5.39 14.04 -10.47
N GLN A 299 -6.30 14.84 -11.05
CA GLN A 299 -7.46 14.36 -11.85
C GLN A 299 -7.16 13.49 -13.09
N PHE A 300 -5.91 13.43 -13.55
CA PHE A 300 -5.46 12.60 -14.69
C PHE A 300 -4.40 11.55 -14.30
N THR A 301 -3.94 11.56 -13.05
CA THR A 301 -2.79 10.76 -12.62
C THR A 301 -3.22 9.47 -11.90
N PHE A 302 -2.29 8.51 -11.76
CA PHE A 302 -2.56 7.24 -11.07
C PHE A 302 -3.12 7.42 -9.64
N PRO A 303 -2.67 8.40 -8.80
CA PRO A 303 -3.32 8.70 -7.52
C PRO A 303 -4.85 8.81 -7.57
N ALA A 304 -5.45 9.43 -8.61
CA ALA A 304 -6.91 9.48 -8.73
C ALA A 304 -7.54 8.09 -8.99
N VAL A 305 -6.85 7.20 -9.71
CA VAL A 305 -7.29 5.81 -9.91
C VAL A 305 -7.11 5.00 -8.63
N HIS A 306 -5.96 5.13 -7.95
CA HIS A 306 -5.62 4.49 -6.68
C HIS A 306 -6.66 4.81 -5.60
N VAL A 307 -6.92 6.10 -5.38
CA VAL A 307 -7.92 6.57 -4.44
C VAL A 307 -9.31 6.09 -4.85
N GLY A 308 -9.66 6.09 -6.14
CA GLY A 308 -10.95 5.56 -6.63
C GLY A 308 -11.16 4.09 -6.27
N VAL A 309 -10.18 3.23 -6.58
CA VAL A 309 -10.24 1.79 -6.29
C VAL A 309 -10.45 1.52 -4.80
N HIS A 310 -9.70 2.18 -3.93
CA HIS A 310 -9.79 1.97 -2.48
C HIS A 310 -11.04 2.63 -1.86
N THR A 311 -11.49 3.78 -2.39
CA THR A 311 -12.75 4.40 -1.98
C THR A 311 -13.95 3.52 -2.39
N PHE A 312 -13.87 2.84 -3.53
CA PHE A 312 -14.83 1.81 -3.92
C PHE A 312 -14.84 0.61 -2.96
N SER A 313 -13.67 0.09 -2.58
CA SER A 313 -13.57 -0.97 -1.56
C SER A 313 -14.19 -0.55 -0.23
N ALA A 314 -13.96 0.69 0.22
CA ALA A 314 -14.62 1.27 1.40
C ALA A 314 -16.15 1.35 1.22
N GLY A 315 -16.65 1.82 0.07
CA GLY A 315 -18.09 1.88 -0.23
C GLY A 315 -18.77 0.50 -0.18
N VAL A 316 -18.12 -0.54 -0.71
CA VAL A 316 -18.61 -1.92 -0.62
C VAL A 316 -18.61 -2.43 0.82
N MET A 317 -17.59 -2.11 1.62
CA MET A 317 -17.53 -2.47 3.04
C MET A 317 -18.62 -1.75 3.86
N LEU A 318 -18.90 -0.48 3.56
CA LEU A 318 -20.01 0.26 4.16
C LEU A 318 -21.36 -0.39 3.81
N GLY A 319 -21.57 -0.78 2.54
CA GLY A 319 -22.82 -1.45 2.17
C GLY A 319 -23.00 -2.81 2.86
N LEU A 320 -21.91 -3.58 3.00
CA LEU A 320 -21.89 -4.82 3.79
C LEU A 320 -22.27 -4.58 5.27
N LEU A 321 -21.75 -3.52 5.89
CA LEU A 321 -22.11 -3.16 7.27
C LEU A 321 -23.56 -2.66 7.38
N ALA A 322 -24.07 -1.92 6.39
CA ALA A 322 -25.47 -1.49 6.36
C ALA A 322 -26.43 -2.68 6.25
N LEU A 323 -26.18 -3.61 5.33
CA LEU A 323 -26.99 -4.83 5.14
C LEU A 323 -26.94 -5.78 6.36
N THR A 324 -25.91 -5.68 7.21
CA THR A 324 -25.83 -6.47 8.45
C THR A 324 -26.82 -5.97 9.52
N SER A 325 -27.23 -4.70 9.47
CA SER A 325 -28.22 -4.13 10.40
C SER A 325 -28.95 -2.93 9.75
N PRO A 326 -29.87 -3.17 8.80
CA PRO A 326 -30.41 -2.13 7.91
C PRO A 326 -31.04 -0.94 8.65
N LEU A 327 -31.83 -1.23 9.69
CA LEU A 327 -32.57 -0.21 10.45
C LEU A 327 -31.73 0.51 11.52
N SER A 328 -30.46 0.11 11.72
CA SER A 328 -29.61 0.71 12.74
C SER A 328 -29.17 2.14 12.36
N ALA A 329 -28.90 2.98 13.37
CA ALA A 329 -28.30 4.31 13.15
C ALA A 329 -26.97 4.21 12.37
N ARG A 330 -26.19 3.16 12.64
CA ARG A 330 -24.98 2.76 11.92
C ARG A 330 -25.26 2.46 10.44
N GLY A 331 -26.33 1.73 10.12
CA GLY A 331 -26.80 1.52 8.75
C GLY A 331 -27.11 2.84 8.02
N GLN A 332 -27.78 3.78 8.69
CA GLN A 332 -28.06 5.11 8.14
C GLN A 332 -26.78 5.91 7.85
N GLU A 333 -25.81 5.90 8.76
CA GLU A 333 -24.52 6.56 8.56
C GLU A 333 -23.71 5.93 7.42
N CYS A 334 -23.72 4.60 7.27
CA CYS A 334 -23.13 3.91 6.12
C CYS A 334 -23.71 4.42 4.80
N LYS A 335 -25.04 4.53 4.68
CA LYS A 335 -25.67 5.07 3.47
C LYS A 335 -25.23 6.51 3.18
N ARG A 336 -25.16 7.38 4.22
CA ARG A 336 -24.65 8.76 4.06
C ARG A 336 -23.19 8.75 3.57
N ALA A 337 -22.36 7.84 4.06
CA ALA A 337 -20.97 7.69 3.64
C ALA A 337 -20.82 7.18 2.19
N ILE A 338 -21.60 6.17 1.77
CA ILE A 338 -21.65 5.72 0.37
C ILE A 338 -22.13 6.85 -0.54
N ALA A 339 -23.12 7.64 -0.12
CA ALA A 339 -23.59 8.79 -0.87
C ALA A 339 -22.51 9.89 -1.05
N LYS A 340 -21.65 10.12 -0.05
CA LYS A 340 -20.46 10.99 -0.20
C LYS A 340 -19.50 10.45 -1.25
N ILE A 341 -19.22 9.13 -1.22
CA ILE A 341 -18.33 8.45 -2.17
C ILE A 341 -18.85 8.60 -3.62
N ILE A 342 -20.15 8.35 -3.84
CA ILE A 342 -20.84 8.51 -5.12
C ILE A 342 -20.66 9.93 -5.70
N GLN A 343 -20.59 10.95 -4.84
CA GLN A 343 -20.46 12.35 -5.23
C GLN A 343 -19.01 12.80 -5.51
N VAL A 344 -17.97 12.06 -5.08
CA VAL A 344 -16.56 12.46 -5.22
C VAL A 344 -16.20 12.88 -6.66
N PRO A 345 -16.54 12.13 -7.73
CA PRO A 345 -16.16 12.50 -9.10
C PRO A 345 -16.77 13.84 -9.53
N LYS A 346 -18.00 14.14 -9.09
CA LYS A 346 -18.69 15.39 -9.39
C LYS A 346 -18.08 16.58 -8.65
N VAL A 347 -17.74 16.40 -7.37
CA VAL A 347 -17.15 17.45 -6.51
C VAL A 347 -15.70 17.76 -6.90
N ALA A 348 -14.89 16.74 -7.15
CA ALA A 348 -13.49 16.86 -7.55
C ALA A 348 -13.28 16.98 -9.07
N ARG A 349 -14.35 17.01 -9.88
CA ARG A 349 -14.32 17.10 -11.36
C ARG A 349 -13.46 16.02 -12.05
N LEU A 350 -13.39 14.82 -11.46
CA LEU A 350 -12.54 13.73 -11.94
C LEU A 350 -13.04 13.22 -13.30
N LYS A 351 -12.13 13.15 -14.28
CA LYS A 351 -12.42 12.66 -15.64
C LYS A 351 -12.02 11.20 -15.86
N THR A 352 -11.29 10.61 -14.93
CA THR A 352 -10.86 9.19 -14.94
C THR A 352 -12.04 8.24 -15.09
N HIS A 353 -12.01 7.43 -16.15
CA HIS A 353 -13.07 6.46 -16.47
C HIS A 353 -13.39 5.49 -15.32
N VAL A 354 -12.40 5.08 -14.54
CA VAL A 354 -12.55 4.12 -13.43
C VAL A 354 -13.68 4.49 -12.45
N TRP A 355 -13.78 5.78 -12.09
CA TRP A 355 -14.78 6.26 -11.13
C TRP A 355 -16.22 6.10 -11.61
N GLY A 356 -16.53 6.34 -12.89
CA GLY A 356 -17.90 6.25 -13.39
C GLY A 356 -18.52 4.85 -13.24
N GLN A 357 -17.70 3.79 -13.35
CA GLN A 357 -18.16 2.42 -13.11
C GLN A 357 -18.39 2.14 -11.62
N MET A 358 -17.50 2.65 -10.76
CA MET A 358 -17.61 2.49 -9.31
C MET A 358 -18.83 3.23 -8.75
N THR A 359 -19.10 4.45 -9.24
CA THR A 359 -20.28 5.22 -8.88
C THR A 359 -21.57 4.50 -9.25
N GLN A 360 -21.64 3.84 -10.41
CA GLN A 360 -22.81 3.04 -10.79
C GLN A 360 -23.01 1.87 -9.82
N ILE A 361 -21.99 1.04 -9.60
CA ILE A 361 -22.08 -0.14 -8.71
C ILE A 361 -22.46 0.26 -7.27
N LEU A 362 -21.94 1.38 -6.76
CA LEU A 362 -22.31 1.89 -5.44
C LEU A 362 -23.72 2.47 -5.38
N THR A 363 -24.24 2.98 -6.50
CA THR A 363 -25.64 3.42 -6.62
C THR A 363 -26.57 2.22 -6.63
N ASP A 364 -26.23 1.16 -7.38
CA ASP A 364 -26.97 -0.11 -7.37
C ASP A 364 -26.99 -0.73 -5.96
N LEU A 365 -25.84 -0.71 -5.26
CA LEU A 365 -25.73 -1.13 -3.86
C LEU A 365 -26.61 -0.29 -2.91
N MET A 366 -26.72 1.02 -3.13
CA MET A 366 -27.63 1.88 -2.37
C MET A 366 -29.10 1.46 -2.53
N HIS A 367 -29.51 1.09 -3.75
CA HIS A 367 -30.86 0.59 -4.01
C HIS A 367 -31.12 -0.76 -3.33
N VAL A 368 -30.14 -1.66 -3.29
CA VAL A 368 -30.23 -2.93 -2.54
C VAL A 368 -30.42 -2.67 -1.04
N ILE A 369 -29.64 -1.77 -0.44
CA ILE A 369 -29.79 -1.43 0.99
C ILE A 369 -31.19 -0.85 1.26
N ALA A 370 -31.69 0.06 0.43
CA ALA A 370 -33.01 0.65 0.61
C ALA A 370 -34.16 -0.37 0.47
N ALA A 371 -34.00 -1.38 -0.40
CA ALA A 371 -34.96 -2.48 -0.51
C ALA A 371 -34.96 -3.36 0.75
N GLU A 372 -33.78 -3.71 1.26
CA GLU A 372 -33.63 -4.50 2.49
C GLU A 372 -34.19 -3.77 3.73
N GLU A 373 -33.95 -2.46 3.85
CA GLU A 373 -34.57 -1.61 4.88
C GLU A 373 -36.09 -1.61 4.79
N THR A 374 -36.64 -1.55 3.57
CA THR A 374 -38.09 -1.58 3.35
C THR A 374 -38.68 -2.92 3.79
N MET A 375 -38.02 -4.03 3.47
CA MET A 375 -38.42 -5.36 3.94
C MET A 375 -38.35 -5.47 5.46
N ALA A 376 -37.25 -5.01 6.08
CA ALA A 376 -37.07 -5.03 7.53
C ALA A 376 -38.10 -4.16 8.28
N LEU A 377 -38.50 -3.01 7.73
CA LEU A 377 -39.58 -2.18 8.28
C LEU A 377 -40.95 -2.86 8.22
N ILE A 378 -41.25 -3.57 7.12
CA ILE A 378 -42.51 -4.28 6.94
C ILE A 378 -42.59 -5.52 7.88
N ALA A 379 -41.45 -6.12 8.22
CA ALA A 379 -41.35 -7.34 9.04
C ALA A 379 -41.41 -7.09 10.58
N GLY A 380 -41.77 -5.90 11.04
CA GLY A 380 -41.59 -5.47 12.44
C GLY A 380 -42.24 -6.34 13.53
N GLU A 381 -41.49 -6.51 14.63
CA GLU A 381 -41.94 -6.93 15.98
C GLU A 381 -42.69 -8.28 16.13
N ALA A 382 -42.30 -9.32 15.40
CA ALA A 382 -42.72 -10.70 15.73
C ALA A 382 -41.78 -11.46 16.70
N GLU A 383 -40.45 -11.28 16.62
CA GLU A 383 -39.49 -12.25 17.24
C GLU A 383 -38.22 -11.66 17.94
N ALA A 384 -38.05 -10.33 18.03
CA ALA A 384 -36.77 -9.73 18.47
C ALA A 384 -36.68 -9.37 19.98
N GLY A 385 -36.70 -10.38 20.85
CA GLY A 385 -36.50 -10.20 22.30
C GLY A 385 -35.05 -10.37 22.76
N PHE A 386 -34.18 -9.36 22.58
CA PHE A 386 -32.84 -9.34 23.19
C PHE A 386 -32.49 -7.96 23.77
N LYS A 387 -32.01 -7.94 25.02
CA LYS A 387 -31.57 -6.73 25.73
C LYS A 387 -30.10 -6.47 25.44
N GLU A 388 -29.78 -5.29 24.89
CA GLU A 388 -28.41 -4.78 24.90
C GLU A 388 -28.07 -4.25 26.30
N ASN A 389 -27.03 -4.80 26.93
CA ASN A 389 -26.35 -4.15 28.05
C ASN A 389 -25.13 -3.42 27.48
N PHE A 390 -25.07 -2.10 27.68
CA PHE A 390 -23.89 -1.31 27.34
C PHE A 390 -22.80 -1.49 28.41
N THR A 391 -21.58 -1.80 27.97
CA THR A 391 -20.33 -1.62 28.72
C THR A 391 -19.32 -0.93 27.82
N GLU A 392 -18.57 0.03 28.36
CA GLU A 392 -17.57 0.79 27.59
C GLU A 392 -16.45 -0.12 27.07
N PRO A 393 -15.85 0.20 25.89
CA PRO A 393 -14.79 -0.59 25.32
C PRO A 393 -13.43 -0.28 25.93
N GLU A 394 -12.80 -1.27 26.56
CA GLU A 394 -11.36 -1.20 26.87
C GLU A 394 -10.51 -1.21 25.59
N VAL A 395 -9.40 -0.48 25.62
CA VAL A 395 -8.48 -0.36 24.47
C VAL A 395 -7.60 -1.60 24.39
N PHE A 396 -7.83 -2.41 23.34
CA PHE A 396 -7.07 -3.63 23.09
C PHE A 396 -5.58 -3.34 22.85
N GLY A 397 -4.71 -3.68 23.81
CA GLY A 397 -3.25 -3.61 23.64
C GLY A 397 -2.39 -3.26 24.86
N GLN A 398 -2.97 -3.01 26.04
CA GLN A 398 -2.21 -2.80 27.28
C GLN A 398 -2.21 -4.06 28.19
N PRO A 399 -1.16 -4.28 29.00
CA PRO A 399 -1.13 -5.35 29.99
C PRO A 399 -2.03 -5.03 31.19
N SER A 400 -2.66 -6.06 31.76
CA SER A 400 -3.57 -5.97 32.90
C SER A 400 -2.86 -5.51 34.18
N ASN A 401 -3.45 -4.57 34.93
CA ASN A 401 -2.91 -4.09 36.20
C ASN A 401 -3.30 -5.04 37.36
N PRO A 402 -2.37 -5.60 38.18
CA PRO A 402 -2.69 -6.73 39.07
C PRO A 402 -3.44 -6.42 40.38
N TYR A 403 -4.00 -5.21 40.58
CA TYR A 403 -4.47 -4.75 41.90
C TYR A 403 -5.81 -3.99 41.88
N GLU A 404 -6.88 -4.60 41.36
CA GLU A 404 -8.27 -4.22 41.69
C GLU A 404 -9.19 -5.45 41.82
N ASP A 405 -9.00 -6.24 42.88
CA ASP A 405 -10.10 -7.06 43.43
C ASP A 405 -9.94 -7.24 44.95
N LEU A 406 -10.74 -6.49 45.72
CA LEU A 406 -11.02 -6.74 47.13
C LEU A 406 -12.33 -6.02 47.51
N GLY A 407 -13.44 -6.72 47.32
CA GLY A 407 -14.79 -6.17 47.47
C GLY A 407 -15.25 -5.89 48.91
N SER A 408 -16.18 -4.92 48.99
CA SER A 408 -17.31 -4.82 49.95
C SER A 408 -17.26 -5.57 51.29
N ASN A 409 -17.12 -4.81 52.37
CA ASN A 409 -17.12 -5.26 53.76
C ASN A 409 -18.46 -4.95 54.49
N PRO A 410 -19.13 -5.90 55.17
CA PRO A 410 -20.22 -5.63 56.10
C PRO A 410 -19.79 -5.59 57.58
N ARG A 411 -20.47 -4.75 58.37
CA ARG A 411 -20.35 -4.54 59.84
C ARG A 411 -20.27 -5.88 60.63
N THR A 412 -19.64 -6.02 61.81
CA THR A 412 -19.63 -5.13 63.00
C THR A 412 -18.66 -5.61 64.12
N LYS A 413 -18.27 -4.70 65.04
CA LYS A 413 -17.80 -4.91 66.45
C LYS A 413 -16.45 -5.62 66.73
N GLY A 414 -15.60 -4.99 67.56
CA GLY A 414 -14.69 -5.73 68.48
C GLY A 414 -13.34 -5.10 68.88
N SER A 415 -13.33 -4.24 69.90
CA SER A 415 -12.27 -3.97 70.91
C SER A 415 -10.76 -4.19 70.65
N ALA A 416 -10.01 -3.09 70.85
CA ALA A 416 -8.76 -2.93 71.62
C ALA A 416 -7.41 -3.58 71.20
N ASP A 417 -6.34 -2.80 71.50
CA ASP A 417 -4.90 -3.11 71.62
C ASP A 417 -4.15 -3.67 70.39
N GLY A 418 -2.90 -3.31 70.08
CA GLY A 418 -2.00 -2.29 70.65
C GLY A 418 -0.53 -2.60 70.31
N ALA A 419 0.29 -1.57 70.01
CA ALA A 419 1.77 -1.66 69.80
C ALA A 419 2.26 -2.56 68.63
N SER A 420 3.51 -2.53 68.13
CA SER A 420 4.58 -1.50 68.02
C SER A 420 5.77 -2.11 67.22
N ILE A 421 6.51 -1.31 66.42
CA ILE A 421 8.00 -1.31 66.15
C ILE A 421 8.72 -2.69 66.02
N THR A 422 9.50 -3.07 64.99
CA THR A 422 10.80 -2.57 64.39
C THR A 422 11.09 -3.49 63.18
N ALA A 423 11.64 -3.12 62.01
CA ALA A 423 12.97 -2.60 61.63
C ALA A 423 14.19 -3.47 62.02
N THR A 424 15.01 -3.88 61.02
CA THR A 424 16.51 -3.96 60.95
C THR A 424 16.91 -4.74 59.68
N GLU A 425 17.62 -4.14 58.70
CA GLU A 425 19.08 -4.23 58.43
C GLU A 425 19.52 -5.52 57.67
N GLY A 426 20.48 -5.50 56.73
CA GLY A 426 21.26 -4.39 56.13
C GLY A 426 22.24 -4.89 55.04
N THR A 427 22.87 -3.93 54.31
CA THR A 427 24.26 -3.90 53.73
C THR A 427 24.89 -5.13 53.02
N ASP A 428 25.80 -5.06 52.02
CA ASP A 428 26.64 -3.99 51.39
C ASP A 428 26.92 -4.38 49.90
N ILE A 429 27.11 -3.46 48.93
CA ILE A 429 28.38 -2.84 48.42
C ILE A 429 29.49 -3.87 48.07
N GLY A 430 30.21 -3.89 46.93
CA GLY A 430 30.32 -3.06 45.71
C GLY A 430 31.14 -3.84 44.63
N GLU A 431 31.79 -3.30 43.59
CA GLU A 431 31.91 -1.94 43.02
C GLU A 431 32.40 -2.00 41.52
N HIS A 432 33.21 -1.05 41.00
CA HIS A 432 33.64 -0.94 39.59
C HIS A 432 35.18 -1.02 39.36
N ALA A 433 35.62 -1.27 38.11
CA ALA A 433 36.87 -0.73 37.54
C ALA A 433 36.85 -0.65 36.00
N THR A 434 37.66 0.23 35.41
CA THR A 434 37.79 0.51 33.96
C THR A 434 39.27 0.54 33.52
N LEU A 435 39.59 0.46 32.21
CA LEU A 435 40.52 1.36 31.45
C LEU A 435 41.19 0.76 30.17
N ARG A 436 41.17 1.58 29.09
CA ARG A 436 42.24 1.90 28.09
C ARG A 436 42.75 0.95 26.97
N ILE A 437 42.55 1.42 25.72
CA ILE A 437 43.53 1.84 24.67
C ILE A 437 44.63 0.86 24.19
N ASN A 438 44.73 0.66 22.86
CA ASN A 438 45.99 0.79 22.07
C ASN A 438 45.79 0.79 20.53
N LEU A 439 46.67 1.50 19.80
CA LEU A 439 46.80 1.60 18.33
C LEU A 439 48.28 1.87 17.97
N PRO A 440 48.78 1.42 16.79
CA PRO A 440 49.67 2.25 15.95
C PRO A 440 49.33 2.19 14.43
N THR A 441 49.25 3.29 13.65
CA THR A 441 50.30 4.05 12.90
C THR A 441 51.17 3.22 11.91
N ALA A 442 51.05 3.38 10.57
CA ALA A 442 51.69 4.39 9.65
C ALA A 442 52.96 3.81 8.92
N ALA A 443 53.41 4.15 7.71
CA ALA A 443 52.94 4.95 6.54
C ALA A 443 53.81 4.66 5.26
N GLU A 444 53.57 5.38 4.13
CA GLU A 444 54.43 5.54 2.91
C GLU A 444 54.59 4.32 1.94
N GLY A 445 54.74 4.44 0.60
CA GLY A 445 54.67 5.59 -0.35
C GLY A 445 55.03 5.23 -1.83
N SER A 446 54.63 6.10 -2.78
CA SER A 446 55.20 6.35 -4.15
C SER A 446 55.13 5.35 -5.34
N THR A 447 54.35 5.76 -6.38
CA THR A 447 54.64 5.85 -7.85
C THR A 447 55.16 4.68 -8.76
N CYS A 448 54.47 4.53 -9.90
CA CYS A 448 54.96 4.49 -11.31
C CYS A 448 54.89 3.19 -12.18
N GLU A 449 54.48 3.44 -13.44
CA GLU A 449 54.92 2.83 -14.72
C GLU A 449 54.26 1.59 -15.38
N MET A 450 54.45 1.50 -16.71
CA MET A 450 53.66 0.76 -17.71
C MET A 450 54.36 -0.49 -18.28
N ALA A 451 53.58 -1.53 -18.64
CA ALA A 451 53.74 -2.40 -19.83
C ALA A 451 52.55 -3.41 -19.86
N GLN A 452 51.68 -3.52 -20.86
CA GLN A 452 51.82 -4.01 -22.25
C GLN A 452 52.11 -5.51 -22.45
N MET A 453 51.26 -6.14 -23.29
CA MET A 453 51.43 -7.41 -24.06
C MET A 453 51.41 -8.71 -23.23
N LEU A 454 50.62 -9.73 -23.58
CA LEU A 454 50.74 -10.49 -24.84
C LEU A 454 49.44 -11.15 -25.32
N HIS A 455 49.33 -11.30 -26.65
CA HIS A 455 48.39 -12.18 -27.34
C HIS A 455 48.64 -13.67 -27.05
N TYR A 456 47.58 -14.49 -27.13
CA TYR A 456 47.68 -15.81 -27.75
C TYR A 456 46.40 -16.12 -28.55
N SER A 457 46.55 -16.64 -29.76
CA SER A 457 45.47 -16.80 -30.74
C SER A 457 45.32 -18.23 -31.27
N GLY A 458 44.09 -18.77 -31.16
CA GLY A 458 43.51 -19.81 -32.05
C GLY A 458 44.08 -21.24 -31.97
N PRO A 459 43.76 -22.11 -32.95
CA PRO A 459 42.59 -22.06 -33.86
C PRO A 459 41.95 -23.46 -34.17
N PHE A 460 41.11 -23.51 -35.24
CA PHE A 460 40.45 -24.64 -35.96
C PHE A 460 38.98 -24.95 -35.55
N MET A 461 37.94 -24.81 -36.42
CA MET A 461 37.63 -25.39 -37.77
C MET A 461 37.17 -26.87 -37.68
N THR A 462 36.14 -27.40 -38.37
CA THR A 462 35.40 -27.04 -39.62
C THR A 462 33.96 -27.61 -39.67
N GLY A 463 33.05 -26.97 -40.44
CA GLY A 463 31.96 -27.62 -41.24
C GLY A 463 30.76 -28.25 -40.48
N VAL A 464 29.55 -28.36 -41.04
CA VAL A 464 29.10 -28.39 -42.45
C VAL A 464 27.69 -27.76 -42.60
N GLU A 465 27.46 -27.16 -43.77
CA GLU A 465 26.23 -26.95 -44.57
C GLU A 465 24.97 -27.78 -44.22
N ASP A 466 23.73 -27.44 -44.61
CA ASP A 466 23.07 -26.22 -45.13
C ASP A 466 21.55 -26.57 -45.22
N GLN A 467 20.63 -25.63 -44.97
CA GLN A 467 19.29 -25.68 -45.58
C GLN A 467 18.52 -24.36 -45.45
N GLN A 468 18.23 -23.79 -46.61
CA GLN A 468 17.53 -22.53 -46.80
C GLN A 468 16.02 -22.68 -46.65
N ALA A 469 15.36 -21.70 -46.03
CA ALA A 469 14.00 -21.31 -46.36
C ALA A 469 13.93 -19.78 -46.38
N GLN A 470 13.86 -19.22 -47.60
CA GLN A 470 13.83 -17.78 -47.83
C GLN A 470 12.46 -17.20 -47.48
N TYR A 471 12.43 -16.02 -46.85
CA TYR A 471 11.49 -14.97 -47.23
C TYR A 471 12.17 -13.61 -47.11
N SER A 472 12.65 -13.11 -48.26
CA SER A 472 13.12 -11.74 -48.41
C SER A 472 11.95 -10.79 -48.64
N SER A 473 11.95 -9.62 -47.99
CA SER A 473 11.75 -8.34 -48.69
C SER A 473 12.05 -7.13 -47.80
N GLN A 474 13.08 -6.37 -48.20
CA GLN A 474 13.18 -4.90 -48.13
C GLN A 474 12.97 -4.21 -46.77
N PHE A 475 14.11 -3.80 -46.19
CA PHE A 475 14.19 -2.56 -45.42
C PHE A 475 13.97 -1.37 -46.37
N ASP A 476 12.97 -0.54 -46.11
CA ASP A 476 12.93 0.85 -46.56
C ASP A 476 13.22 1.78 -45.38
N VAL A 477 14.32 2.52 -45.49
CA VAL A 477 14.66 3.61 -44.57
C VAL A 477 13.84 4.82 -44.97
N PHE A 478 12.80 5.13 -44.19
CA PHE A 478 12.04 6.38 -44.36
C PHE A 478 12.58 7.47 -43.43
N GLU A 479 13.43 8.33 -43.97
CA GLU A 479 13.52 9.72 -43.50
C GLU A 479 12.16 10.41 -43.72
N ALA A 480 11.71 11.18 -42.73
CA ALA A 480 10.56 12.07 -42.86
C ALA A 480 10.85 13.41 -42.14
N PRO A 481 10.40 14.55 -42.67
CA PRO A 481 11.15 15.80 -42.53
C PRO A 481 10.68 16.71 -41.38
N ASN A 482 11.59 17.60 -40.98
CA ASN A 482 11.30 18.74 -40.11
C ASN A 482 10.19 19.63 -40.70
N LEU A 483 9.07 19.75 -40.00
CA LEU A 483 8.06 20.78 -40.22
C LEU A 483 7.71 21.45 -38.89
N TRP A 484 8.13 22.71 -38.75
CA TRP A 484 7.91 23.54 -37.58
C TRP A 484 6.50 24.16 -37.56
N LEU A 485 6.03 24.45 -36.34
CA LEU A 485 5.14 25.56 -35.89
C LEU A 485 3.88 25.11 -35.14
N PRO A 486 3.37 25.88 -34.14
CA PRO A 486 4.04 26.90 -33.32
C PRO A 486 4.12 26.48 -31.84
N GLN A 487 5.11 27.02 -31.10
CA GLN A 487 5.16 26.83 -29.64
C GLN A 487 4.03 27.63 -28.96
N GLN A 488 3.04 26.92 -28.41
CA GLN A 488 2.35 27.41 -27.20
C GLN A 488 3.25 27.10 -25.99
N PRO A 489 3.27 27.96 -24.95
CA PRO A 489 3.90 27.58 -23.69
C PRO A 489 3.15 26.35 -23.15
N ALA A 490 3.86 25.23 -23.00
CA ALA A 490 3.29 24.03 -22.40
C ALA A 490 2.81 24.36 -20.98
N ASP A 491 1.58 23.98 -20.65
CA ASP A 491 1.11 24.00 -19.26
C ASP A 491 2.04 23.07 -18.46
N PRO A 492 2.74 23.53 -17.40
CA PRO A 492 3.65 22.68 -16.62
C PRO A 492 3.00 21.40 -16.09
N LEU A 493 1.66 21.38 -15.98
CA LEU A 493 0.89 20.19 -15.60
C LEU A 493 0.89 19.06 -16.66
N GLN A 494 1.25 19.32 -17.92
CA GLN A 494 1.45 18.28 -18.93
C GLN A 494 2.80 17.55 -18.82
N MET A 495 3.79 18.10 -18.07
CA MET A 495 5.05 17.39 -17.82
C MET A 495 4.92 16.26 -16.79
N MET A 496 3.78 16.11 -16.10
CA MET A 496 3.54 15.07 -15.08
C MET A 496 3.23 13.66 -15.63
N ASP A 497 3.38 13.42 -16.93
CA ASP A 497 2.85 12.20 -17.59
C ASP A 497 3.84 11.01 -17.65
N GLN A 498 4.96 11.05 -16.92
CA GLN A 498 5.92 9.94 -16.81
C GLN A 498 6.32 9.64 -15.35
N LEU A 499 6.46 8.35 -15.01
CA LEU A 499 6.96 7.78 -13.73
C LEU A 499 6.59 8.46 -12.39
N TRP A 500 5.30 8.74 -12.16
CA TRP A 500 4.73 9.26 -10.90
C TRP A 500 5.09 8.53 -9.58
N MET A 501 5.71 7.35 -9.61
CA MET A 501 6.23 6.72 -8.39
C MET A 501 7.63 7.15 -8.02
N TRP A 502 8.48 7.61 -8.94
CA TRP A 502 9.90 7.80 -8.62
C TRP A 502 10.61 8.97 -9.29
N ASP A 503 10.04 9.66 -10.28
CA ASP A 503 10.92 10.40 -11.19
C ASP A 503 10.47 11.78 -11.69
N GLY A 504 11.37 12.76 -11.52
CA GLY A 504 11.57 13.90 -12.42
C GLY A 504 12.83 13.77 -13.30
N SER A 505 13.65 12.72 -13.13
CA SER A 505 14.94 12.54 -13.81
C SER A 505 14.91 12.21 -15.31
N PHE A 506 13.82 11.69 -15.87
CA PHE A 506 13.71 11.35 -17.30
C PHE A 506 13.44 12.59 -18.18
N SER A 507 14.30 13.59 -18.04
CA SER A 507 14.37 14.77 -18.90
C SER A 507 15.77 14.92 -19.52
N TYR A 508 16.06 14.07 -20.52
CA TYR A 508 17.17 14.31 -21.47
C TYR A 508 16.62 14.89 -22.79
N HIS A 509 16.82 16.20 -22.93
CA HIS A 509 16.74 17.07 -24.12
C HIS A 509 15.61 16.87 -25.15
#